data_AF-A0A8C9LES1-F1
#
_entry.id   AF-A0A8C9LES1-F1
#
_cell.length_a   1.000
_cell.length_b   1.000
_cell.length_c   1.000
_cell.angle_alpha   90.00
_cell.angle_beta   90.00
_cell.angle_gamma   90.00
#
_symmetry.space_group_name_H-M   'P 1'
#
loop_
_entity.id
_entity.type
_entity.pdbx_description
1 polymer ?
#
loop_
_entity_poly.entity_id
_entity_poly.type
_entity_poly.pdbx_seq_one_letter_code
_entity_poly.pdbx_strand_id
1 'polypeptide(L)'
;FFPPQTLLLFSHSLDTNADCTLLVADQWLELLLPDPDSALRLLGTALRLRAAWELLLDQHLGGSSGAEPGERDATTLRRGLLEFLQEKVPYRLRQLTALQQRSLYVGPQTVAATPQLPGLFQGVEMKPHETKGGHRVTPFLTYNCLTDADLYNECLRSFWTCPHCGLHAPFTPMERICHENACRTPEGGDGGQEEPQSCPQTSALQRPYRCDVCQRDFSFTPTEILRHRRQHR
;
A
#
# COMPACT_ATOMS: atom_id res chain seq x y z
N PHE A 1 26.15 -6.35 -10.76
CA PHE A 1 24.72 -6.72 -10.75
C PHE A 1 23.97 -5.57 -10.11
N PHE A 2 23.06 -4.91 -10.83
CA PHE A 2 22.27 -3.80 -10.30
C PHE A 2 21.16 -4.38 -9.41
N PRO A 3 21.13 -4.08 -8.10
CA PRO A 3 20.09 -4.59 -7.22
C PRO A 3 18.75 -3.89 -7.52
N PRO A 4 17.61 -4.60 -7.44
CA PRO A 4 16.29 -4.03 -7.74
C PRO A 4 15.96 -2.80 -6.88
N GLN A 5 16.52 -2.72 -5.68
CA GLN A 5 16.38 -1.59 -4.76
C GLN A 5 16.83 -0.26 -5.36
N THR A 6 17.95 -0.25 -6.08
CA THR A 6 18.45 0.97 -6.72
C THR A 6 17.48 1.45 -7.79
N LEU A 7 16.84 0.53 -8.52
CA LEU A 7 15.81 0.89 -9.49
C LEU A 7 14.60 1.53 -8.80
N LEU A 8 14.09 0.91 -7.73
CA LEU A 8 12.91 1.41 -7.01
C LEU A 8 13.12 2.79 -6.38
N LEU A 9 14.34 3.07 -5.88
CA LEU A 9 14.67 4.36 -5.26
C LEU A 9 14.83 5.48 -6.27
N PHE A 10 15.46 5.22 -7.41
CA PHE A 10 15.96 6.28 -8.30
C PHE A 10 15.27 6.36 -9.66
N SER A 11 14.40 5.42 -10.02
CA SER A 11 13.64 5.52 -11.27
C SER A 11 12.71 6.74 -11.23
N HIS A 12 12.61 7.40 -12.39
CA HIS A 12 11.70 8.52 -12.57
C HIS A 12 10.24 8.05 -12.61
N SER A 13 9.99 6.89 -13.22
CA SER A 13 8.66 6.27 -13.26
C SER A 13 8.72 4.77 -12.97
N LEU A 14 7.72 4.30 -12.24
CA LEU A 14 7.46 2.89 -11.93
C LEU A 14 6.03 2.58 -12.31
N ASP A 15 5.87 1.52 -13.08
CA ASP A 15 4.59 0.98 -13.52
C ASP A 15 4.47 -0.45 -13.01
N THR A 16 3.30 -0.86 -12.54
CA THR A 16 3.10 -2.18 -11.92
C THR A 16 1.87 -2.89 -12.47
N ASN A 17 1.86 -4.21 -12.37
CA ASN A 17 0.64 -5.02 -12.49
C ASN A 17 -0.13 -5.04 -11.16
N ALA A 18 -1.25 -5.75 -11.10
CA ALA A 18 -2.15 -5.73 -9.95
C ALA A 18 -1.52 -6.25 -8.66
N ASP A 19 -0.72 -7.32 -8.70
CA ASP A 19 -0.10 -7.92 -7.51
C ASP A 19 1.30 -7.37 -7.19
N CYS A 20 1.74 -6.35 -7.95
CA CYS A 20 3.05 -5.73 -7.88
C CYS A 20 4.23 -6.68 -8.09
N THR A 21 4.04 -7.87 -8.67
CA THR A 21 5.13 -8.81 -8.99
C THR A 21 5.89 -8.41 -10.25
N LEU A 22 5.24 -7.73 -11.19
CA LEU A 22 5.85 -7.16 -12.38
C LEU A 22 5.94 -5.65 -12.24
N LEU A 23 7.15 -5.12 -12.36
CA LEU A 23 7.42 -3.69 -12.38
C LEU A 23 8.15 -3.29 -13.65
N VAL A 24 7.83 -2.13 -14.20
CA VAL A 24 8.56 -1.52 -15.30
C VAL A 24 9.08 -0.16 -14.85
N ALA A 25 10.41 -0.04 -14.81
CA ALA A 25 11.12 1.19 -14.49
C ALA A 25 11.42 1.96 -15.78
N ASP A 26 11.09 3.25 -15.76
CA ASP A 26 11.36 4.22 -16.83
C ASP A 26 10.90 3.78 -18.22
N GLN A 27 9.88 2.91 -18.27
CA GLN A 27 9.24 2.38 -19.47
C GLN A 27 10.12 1.48 -20.34
N TRP A 28 11.34 1.13 -19.91
CA TRP A 28 12.27 0.33 -20.72
C TRP A 28 12.88 -0.86 -19.97
N LEU A 29 12.79 -0.88 -18.64
CA LEU A 29 13.42 -1.92 -17.83
C LEU A 29 12.37 -2.67 -17.01
N GLU A 30 12.22 -3.96 -17.31
CA GLU A 30 11.31 -4.86 -16.62
C GLU A 30 12.01 -5.56 -15.45
N LEU A 31 11.35 -5.54 -14.30
CA LEU A 31 11.73 -6.22 -13.08
C LEU A 31 10.59 -7.17 -12.67
N LEU A 32 10.90 -8.46 -12.60
CA LEU A 32 9.98 -9.48 -12.10
C LEU A 32 10.45 -9.97 -10.73
N LEU A 33 9.55 -9.91 -9.76
CA LEU A 33 9.70 -10.38 -8.38
C LEU A 33 8.75 -11.58 -8.20
N PRO A 34 9.26 -12.82 -8.17
CA PRO A 34 8.41 -14.02 -8.18
C PRO A 34 7.52 -14.19 -6.96
N ASP A 35 7.88 -13.55 -5.83
CA ASP A 35 7.14 -13.63 -4.58
C ASP A 35 6.37 -12.32 -4.34
N PRO A 36 5.02 -12.34 -4.40
CA PRO A 36 4.20 -11.14 -4.20
C PRO A 36 4.44 -10.50 -2.83
N ASP A 37 4.60 -11.31 -1.79
CA ASP A 37 4.84 -10.83 -0.43
C ASP A 37 6.14 -10.01 -0.33
N SER A 38 7.23 -10.52 -0.90
CA SER A 38 8.50 -9.80 -1.01
C SER A 38 8.38 -8.58 -1.91
N ALA A 39 7.66 -8.67 -3.02
CA ALA A 39 7.45 -7.55 -3.93
C ALA A 39 6.76 -6.37 -3.23
N LEU A 40 5.68 -6.64 -2.49
CA LEU A 40 4.95 -5.63 -1.73
C LEU A 40 5.79 -5.03 -0.60
N ARG A 41 6.56 -5.84 0.13
CA ARG A 41 7.48 -5.34 1.16
C ARG A 41 8.56 -4.43 0.56
N LEU A 42 9.16 -4.84 -0.56
CA LEU A 42 10.22 -4.10 -1.22
C LEU A 42 9.68 -2.76 -1.77
N LEU A 43 8.55 -2.80 -2.47
CA LEU A 43 7.89 -1.60 -2.99
C LEU A 43 7.43 -0.67 -1.86
N GLY A 44 6.77 -1.20 -0.83
CA GLY A 44 6.34 -0.42 0.33
C GLY A 44 7.50 0.26 1.05
N THR A 45 8.63 -0.44 1.20
CA THR A 45 9.86 0.13 1.77
C THR A 45 10.45 1.23 0.90
N ALA A 46 10.53 1.02 -0.42
CA ALA A 46 10.98 2.05 -1.36
C ALA A 46 10.10 3.31 -1.31
N LEU A 47 8.77 3.15 -1.29
CA LEU A 47 7.83 4.26 -1.18
C LEU A 47 8.06 5.08 0.10
N ARG A 48 8.22 4.41 1.25
CA ARG A 48 8.52 5.06 2.53
C ARG A 48 9.86 5.81 2.49
N LEU A 49 10.91 5.17 1.98
CA LEU A 49 12.25 5.76 1.92
C LEU A 49 12.28 6.98 1.00
N ARG A 50 11.61 6.92 -0.16
CA ARG A 50 11.49 8.07 -1.07
C ARG A 50 10.72 9.21 -0.42
N ALA A 51 9.60 8.94 0.22
CA ALA A 51 8.82 9.96 0.92
C ALA A 51 9.60 10.61 2.06
N ALA A 52 10.31 9.83 2.88
CA ALA A 52 11.15 10.35 3.96
C ALA A 52 12.34 11.17 3.42
N TRP A 53 12.92 10.76 2.30
CA TRP A 53 13.96 11.52 1.62
C TRP A 53 13.40 12.86 1.10
N GLU A 54 12.32 12.84 0.33
CA GLU A 54 11.67 14.07 -0.19
C GLU A 54 11.32 15.04 0.94
N LEU A 55 10.74 14.54 2.04
CA LEU A 55 10.42 15.35 3.22
C LEU A 55 11.65 16.04 3.82
N LEU A 56 12.78 15.32 3.95
CA LEU A 56 14.03 15.91 4.46
C LEU A 56 14.65 16.90 3.47
N LEU A 57 14.59 16.61 2.17
CA LEU A 57 15.07 17.53 1.14
C LEU A 57 14.28 18.84 1.15
N ASP A 58 12.96 18.76 1.27
CA ASP A 58 12.10 19.93 1.35
C ASP A 58 12.40 20.77 2.60
N GLN A 59 12.69 20.14 3.74
CA GLN A 59 13.14 20.84 4.95
C GLN A 59 14.49 21.56 4.74
N HIS A 60 15.45 20.90 4.08
CA HIS A 60 16.77 21.46 3.80
C HIS A 60 16.74 22.59 2.76
N LEU A 61 15.93 22.45 1.72
CA LEU A 61 15.84 23.43 0.61
C LEU A 61 14.85 24.56 0.92
N GLY A 62 13.83 24.30 1.73
CA GLY A 62 12.73 25.22 2.06
C GLY A 62 13.05 26.33 3.07
N GLY A 63 14.29 26.41 3.56
CA GLY A 63 14.82 27.59 4.26
C GLY A 63 14.07 28.00 5.54
N SER A 64 13.58 27.06 6.35
CA SER A 64 12.92 27.41 7.62
C SER A 64 13.91 27.68 8.76
N SER A 65 14.03 28.96 9.07
CA SER A 65 14.38 29.55 10.37
C SER A 65 14.26 28.59 11.58
N GLY A 66 15.40 28.03 12.01
CA GLY A 66 15.64 27.68 13.42
C GLY A 66 15.36 26.24 13.87
N ALA A 67 14.81 25.37 13.03
CA ALA A 67 14.76 23.94 13.32
C ALA A 67 15.75 23.23 12.39
N GLU A 68 16.95 22.93 12.91
CA GLU A 68 17.88 22.03 12.23
C GLU A 68 17.11 20.76 11.84
N PRO A 69 17.17 20.30 10.58
CA PRO A 69 16.58 19.04 10.18
C PRO A 69 17.08 17.97 11.14
N GLY A 70 16.14 17.23 11.73
CA GLY A 70 16.45 16.32 12.81
C GLY A 70 17.56 15.38 12.38
N GLU A 71 18.76 15.51 12.95
CA GLU A 71 19.87 14.60 12.71
C GLU A 71 19.43 13.13 12.95
N ARG A 72 18.43 12.95 13.83
CA ARG A 72 17.70 11.70 14.07
C ARG A 72 16.95 11.17 12.85
N ASP A 73 16.27 12.02 12.10
CA ASP A 73 15.52 11.63 10.90
C ASP A 73 16.46 11.29 9.75
N ALA A 74 17.53 12.09 9.58
CA ALA A 74 18.57 11.80 8.59
C ALA A 74 19.33 10.49 8.90
N THR A 75 19.65 10.24 10.17
CA THR A 75 20.27 8.96 10.58
C THR A 75 19.33 7.78 10.43
N THR A 76 18.03 7.96 10.71
CA THR A 76 17.00 6.94 10.49
C THR A 76 16.84 6.61 9.01
N LEU A 77 16.77 7.63 8.13
CA LEU A 77 16.72 7.45 6.69
C LEU A 77 17.98 6.73 6.19
N ARG A 78 19.17 7.15 6.63
CA ARG A 78 20.44 6.51 6.24
C ARG A 78 20.47 5.04 6.62
N ARG A 79 20.04 4.69 7.85
CA ARG A 79 19.94 3.30 8.30
C ARG A 79 18.94 2.52 7.43
N GLY A 80 17.75 3.07 7.20
CA GLY A 80 16.74 2.42 6.36
C GLY A 80 17.20 2.20 4.92
N LEU A 81 17.94 3.13 4.32
CA LEU A 81 18.54 2.98 2.99
C LEU A 81 19.57 1.85 2.97
N LEU A 82 20.44 1.75 3.99
CA LEU A 82 21.44 0.69 4.07
C LEU A 82 20.80 -0.69 4.22
N GLU A 83 19.83 -0.83 5.13
CA GLU A 83 19.09 -2.07 5.34
C GLU A 83 18.36 -2.50 4.06
N PHE A 84 17.69 -1.56 3.40
CA PHE A 84 16.98 -1.82 2.15
C PHE A 84 17.92 -2.30 1.03
N LEU A 85 19.06 -1.62 0.84
CA LEU A 85 20.06 -2.01 -0.17
C LEU A 85 20.70 -3.38 0.10
N GLN A 86 20.68 -3.85 1.35
CA GLN A 86 21.23 -5.16 1.74
C GLN A 86 20.20 -6.30 1.65
N GLU A 87 18.91 -5.99 1.50
CA GLU A 87 17.86 -6.99 1.38
C GLU A 87 18.09 -7.89 0.16
N LYS A 88 18.00 -9.21 0.34
CA LYS A 88 18.19 -10.17 -0.75
C LYS A 88 16.84 -10.70 -1.19
N VAL A 89 16.40 -10.27 -2.36
CA VAL A 89 15.15 -10.74 -2.97
C VAL A 89 15.48 -11.41 -4.31
N PRO A 90 14.95 -12.60 -4.61
CA PRO A 90 15.05 -13.19 -5.95
C PRO A 90 14.36 -12.30 -6.98
N TYR A 91 15.03 -12.06 -8.11
CA TYR A 91 14.47 -11.23 -9.17
C TYR A 91 14.96 -11.65 -10.54
N ARG A 92 14.20 -11.24 -11.57
CA ARG A 92 14.66 -11.25 -12.96
C ARG A 92 14.61 -9.83 -13.49
N LEU A 93 15.68 -9.41 -14.14
CA LEU A 93 15.78 -8.11 -14.78
C LEU A 93 15.91 -8.29 -16.29
N ARG A 94 15.14 -7.53 -17.06
CA ARG A 94 15.12 -7.64 -18.53
C ARG A 94 14.91 -6.27 -19.17
N GLN A 95 15.66 -5.98 -20.23
CA GLN A 95 15.38 -4.81 -21.08
C GLN A 95 14.22 -5.12 -22.04
N LEU A 96 13.31 -4.15 -22.16
CA LEU A 96 12.17 -4.22 -23.06
C LEU A 96 12.57 -3.81 -24.47
N THR A 97 12.09 -4.56 -25.46
CA THR A 97 12.24 -4.18 -26.88
C THR A 97 11.27 -3.08 -27.26
N ALA A 98 11.56 -2.34 -28.33
CA ALA A 98 10.68 -1.29 -28.83
C ALA A 98 9.25 -1.78 -29.12
N LEU A 99 9.08 -3.04 -29.55
CA LEU A 99 7.74 -3.62 -29.78
C LEU A 99 6.99 -3.81 -28.46
N GLN A 100 7.65 -4.36 -27.44
CA GLN A 100 7.04 -4.60 -26.13
C GLN A 100 6.66 -3.30 -25.42
N GLN A 101 7.47 -2.25 -25.56
CA GLN A 101 7.17 -0.92 -25.02
C GLN A 101 5.86 -0.34 -25.57
N ARG A 102 5.47 -0.71 -26.81
CA ARG A 102 4.21 -0.25 -27.43
C ARG A 102 2.97 -1.01 -26.98
N SER A 103 3.13 -2.21 -26.41
CA SER A 103 2.03 -3.07 -25.95
C SER A 103 2.01 -3.27 -24.44
N LEU A 104 2.71 -2.39 -23.71
CA LEU A 104 3.01 -2.54 -22.29
C LEU A 104 1.83 -2.20 -21.37
N TYR A 105 0.99 -1.27 -21.81
CA TYR A 105 -0.02 -0.64 -20.97
C TYR A 105 -1.43 -1.05 -21.38
N VAL A 106 -2.31 -1.17 -20.39
CA VAL A 106 -3.74 -1.48 -20.60
C VAL A 106 -4.43 -0.39 -21.42
N GLY A 107 -3.99 0.86 -21.25
CA GLY A 107 -4.57 2.02 -21.92
C GLY A 107 -5.71 2.68 -21.11
N PRO A 108 -6.33 3.74 -21.66
CA PRO A 108 -7.33 4.53 -20.93
C PRO A 108 -8.52 3.66 -20.50
N GLN A 109 -8.81 3.63 -19.20
CA GLN A 109 -9.96 2.90 -18.67
C GLN A 109 -11.24 3.73 -18.87
N THR A 110 -12.28 3.14 -19.46
CA THR A 110 -13.57 3.80 -19.73
C THR A 110 -14.50 3.87 -18.52
N VAL A 111 -14.21 3.11 -17.46
CA VAL A 111 -15.01 3.05 -16.23
C VAL A 111 -14.19 3.64 -15.08
N ALA A 112 -14.52 4.87 -14.69
CA ALA A 112 -13.93 5.57 -13.56
C ALA A 112 -14.48 5.06 -12.22
N ALA A 113 -14.35 3.77 -11.93
CA ALA A 113 -14.52 3.31 -10.55
C ALA A 113 -13.22 3.67 -9.82
N THR A 114 -13.19 4.84 -9.18
CA THR A 114 -12.10 5.18 -8.26
C THR A 114 -12.17 4.18 -7.11
N PRO A 115 -11.20 3.26 -6.93
CA PRO A 115 -11.19 2.42 -5.76
C PRO A 115 -10.96 3.34 -4.55
N GLN A 116 -12.04 3.74 -3.88
CA GLN A 116 -11.93 4.42 -2.61
C GLN A 116 -11.46 3.37 -1.60
N LEU A 117 -10.24 3.55 -1.09
CA LEU A 117 -9.75 2.72 -0.01
C LEU A 117 -10.69 2.94 1.19
N PRO A 118 -11.32 1.89 1.75
CA PRO A 118 -12.19 2.03 2.91
C PRO A 118 -11.48 2.80 4.04
N GLY A 119 -12.24 3.56 4.83
CA GLY A 119 -11.76 4.57 5.80
C GLY A 119 -10.73 4.15 6.87
N LEU A 120 -10.24 2.91 6.84
CA LEU A 120 -9.04 2.46 7.55
C LEU A 120 -7.73 2.88 6.85
N PHE A 121 -7.78 3.35 5.60
CA PHE A 121 -6.60 3.64 4.77
C PHE A 121 -6.63 5.07 4.18
N GLN A 122 -7.00 6.06 5.00
CA GLN A 122 -6.97 7.48 4.61
C GLN A 122 -5.56 7.89 4.16
N GLY A 123 -5.40 8.31 2.91
CA GLY A 123 -4.19 9.03 2.49
C GLY A 123 -3.82 9.02 1.01
N VAL A 124 -4.28 8.05 0.21
CA VAL A 124 -3.88 7.95 -1.20
C VAL A 124 -5.08 8.08 -2.13
N GLU A 125 -5.25 9.25 -2.72
CA GLU A 125 -6.23 9.48 -3.78
C GLU A 125 -5.73 8.81 -5.07
N MET A 126 -6.25 7.62 -5.38
CA MET A 126 -5.89 6.85 -6.57
C MET A 126 -6.61 7.40 -7.80
N LYS A 127 -5.96 8.28 -8.56
CA LYS A 127 -6.51 8.85 -9.79
C LYS A 127 -6.23 7.95 -10.99
N PRO A 128 -7.20 7.68 -11.88
CA PRO A 128 -6.92 6.91 -13.09
C PRO A 128 -5.85 7.61 -13.94
N HIS A 129 -4.92 6.86 -14.52
CA HIS A 129 -3.91 7.42 -15.41
C HIS A 129 -4.47 7.57 -16.84
N GLU A 130 -4.41 8.77 -17.40
CA GLU A 130 -5.08 9.12 -18.66
C GLU A 130 -4.62 8.29 -19.86
N THR A 131 -3.32 8.01 -19.97
CA THR A 131 -2.72 7.28 -21.10
C THR A 131 -2.41 5.81 -20.83
N LYS A 132 -1.83 5.49 -19.67
CA LYS A 132 -1.40 4.13 -19.32
C LYS A 132 -2.54 3.23 -18.83
N GLY A 133 -3.64 3.81 -18.36
CA GLY A 133 -4.60 3.09 -17.52
C GLY A 133 -4.07 2.85 -16.11
N GLY A 134 -4.75 2.01 -15.34
CA GLY A 134 -4.44 1.84 -13.92
C GLY A 134 -4.65 3.13 -13.13
N HIS A 135 -4.02 3.21 -11.97
CA HIS A 135 -4.18 4.32 -11.03
C HIS A 135 -2.85 4.93 -10.63
N ARG A 136 -2.70 6.25 -10.74
CA ARG A 136 -1.59 6.99 -10.19
C ARG A 136 -1.71 7.02 -8.66
N VAL A 137 -0.68 6.50 -7.99
CA VAL A 137 -0.58 6.41 -6.53
C VAL A 137 0.30 7.52 -5.98
N THR A 138 1.48 7.70 -6.58
CA THR A 138 2.43 8.78 -6.26
C THR A 138 2.85 9.45 -7.58
N PRO A 139 3.60 10.58 -7.56
CA PRO A 139 4.08 11.20 -8.79
C PRO A 139 4.91 10.27 -9.68
N PHE A 140 5.57 9.26 -9.11
CA PHE A 140 6.41 8.32 -9.84
C PHE A 140 5.81 6.92 -9.99
N LEU A 141 4.76 6.54 -9.23
CA LEU A 141 4.19 5.19 -9.25
C LEU A 141 2.79 5.16 -9.89
N THR A 142 2.64 4.35 -10.93
CA THR A 142 1.34 3.97 -11.51
C THR A 142 1.04 2.50 -11.20
N TYR A 143 -0.07 2.27 -10.49
CA TYR A 143 -0.52 0.96 -10.06
C TYR A 143 -1.45 0.30 -11.07
N ASN A 144 -1.26 -1.00 -11.30
CA ASN A 144 -2.12 -1.84 -12.15
C ASN A 144 -2.36 -1.26 -13.55
N CYS A 145 -1.30 -0.77 -14.19
CA CYS A 145 -1.35 -0.19 -15.54
C CYS A 145 -0.71 -1.09 -16.61
N LEU A 146 -0.01 -2.14 -16.19
CA LEU A 146 0.63 -3.10 -17.09
C LEU A 146 -0.38 -4.12 -17.63
N THR A 147 -0.22 -4.51 -18.89
CA THR A 147 -0.94 -5.66 -19.47
C THR A 147 -0.38 -6.94 -18.87
N ASP A 148 -1.07 -7.48 -17.87
CA ASP A 148 -0.75 -8.81 -17.35
C ASP A 148 -1.19 -9.88 -18.36
N ALA A 149 -0.43 -10.97 -18.47
CA ALA A 149 -0.85 -12.14 -19.24
C ALA A 149 -2.05 -12.83 -18.55
N ASP A 150 -2.16 -12.67 -17.24
CA ASP A 150 -3.23 -13.25 -16.43
C ASP A 150 -4.39 -12.26 -16.25
N LEU A 151 -5.35 -12.33 -17.16
CA LEU A 151 -6.59 -11.54 -17.22
C LEU A 151 -7.50 -11.65 -15.97
N TYR A 152 -7.14 -12.47 -14.98
CA TYR A 152 -7.98 -12.77 -13.82
C TYR A 152 -7.81 -11.79 -12.65
N ASN A 153 -6.91 -10.81 -12.78
CA ASN A 153 -6.35 -10.11 -11.63
C ASN A 153 -6.73 -8.63 -11.54
N GLU A 154 -7.97 -8.25 -11.86
CA GLU A 154 -8.34 -6.83 -11.90
C GLU A 154 -8.48 -6.16 -10.52
N CYS A 155 -8.63 -6.91 -9.42
CA CYS A 155 -8.71 -6.38 -8.04
C CYS A 155 -8.68 -7.52 -6.99
N LEU A 156 -7.81 -8.53 -7.12
CA LEU A 156 -7.81 -9.63 -6.15
C LEU A 156 -7.33 -9.13 -4.78
N ARG A 157 -8.18 -9.32 -3.78
CA ARG A 157 -7.84 -9.12 -2.37
C ARG A 157 -7.35 -10.45 -1.80
N SER A 158 -6.18 -10.45 -1.19
CA SER A 158 -5.63 -11.61 -0.48
C SER A 158 -5.72 -11.40 1.02
N PHE A 159 -6.02 -12.46 1.77
CA PHE A 159 -5.95 -12.42 3.23
C PHE A 159 -4.50 -12.24 3.67
N TRP A 160 -4.28 -11.29 4.57
CA TRP A 160 -2.99 -11.02 5.17
C TRP A 160 -3.16 -10.66 6.64
N THR A 161 -2.17 -11.04 7.44
CA THR A 161 -2.11 -10.71 8.87
C THR A 161 -0.98 -9.70 9.09
N CYS A 162 -1.31 -8.54 9.63
CA CYS A 162 -0.31 -7.52 9.93
C CYS A 162 0.66 -8.00 11.03
N PRO A 163 1.99 -7.99 10.80
CA PRO A 163 2.96 -8.42 11.79
C PRO A 163 3.09 -7.44 12.96
N HIS A 164 2.58 -6.21 12.82
CA HIS A 164 2.69 -5.16 13.85
C HIS A 164 1.49 -5.13 14.80
N CYS A 165 0.26 -5.20 14.27
CA CYS A 165 -0.96 -5.13 15.08
C CYS A 165 -1.80 -6.41 15.11
N GLY A 166 -1.43 -7.44 14.34
CA GLY A 166 -2.14 -8.72 14.28
C GLY A 166 -3.47 -8.70 13.51
N LEU A 167 -3.82 -7.59 12.85
CA LEU A 167 -5.05 -7.48 12.05
C LEU A 167 -5.04 -8.50 10.90
N HIS A 168 -6.04 -9.39 10.86
CA HIS A 168 -6.25 -10.34 9.77
C HIS A 168 -7.48 -9.94 8.93
N ALA A 169 -7.25 -9.57 7.67
CA ALA A 169 -8.30 -9.14 6.75
C ALA A 169 -7.87 -9.32 5.28
N PRO A 170 -8.80 -9.29 4.31
CA PRO A 170 -8.47 -9.30 2.89
C PRO A 170 -8.10 -7.90 2.39
N PHE A 171 -6.87 -7.74 1.90
CA PHE A 171 -6.32 -6.48 1.40
C PHE A 171 -6.01 -6.55 -0.10
N THR A 172 -6.18 -5.43 -0.79
CA THR A 172 -5.45 -5.21 -2.04
C THR A 172 -3.97 -4.94 -1.72
N PRO A 173 -3.06 -5.17 -2.68
CA PRO A 173 -1.66 -4.75 -2.61
C PRO A 173 -1.44 -3.34 -2.08
N MET A 174 -2.18 -2.37 -2.61
CA MET A 174 -2.06 -0.97 -2.18
C MET A 174 -2.60 -0.73 -0.76
N GLU A 175 -3.70 -1.37 -0.38
CA GLU A 175 -4.24 -1.27 0.99
C GLU A 175 -3.24 -1.84 2.01
N ARG A 176 -2.61 -2.97 1.70
CA ARG A 176 -1.60 -3.58 2.55
C ARG A 176 -0.40 -2.66 2.76
N ILE A 177 0.15 -2.10 1.69
CA ILE A 177 1.28 -1.16 1.77
C ILE A 177 0.91 0.05 2.63
N CYS A 178 -0.26 0.65 2.39
CA CYS A 178 -0.74 1.80 3.16
C CYS A 178 -0.88 1.46 4.66
N HIS A 179 -1.49 0.31 4.97
CA HIS A 179 -1.64 -0.16 6.33
C HIS A 179 -0.30 -0.39 7.01
N GLU A 180 0.60 -1.15 6.39
CA GLU A 180 1.90 -1.50 6.96
C GLU A 180 2.72 -0.24 7.26
N ASN A 181 2.64 0.78 6.40
CA ASN A 181 3.30 2.06 6.60
C ASN A 181 2.73 2.84 7.80
N ALA A 182 1.40 2.92 7.91
CA ALA A 182 0.74 3.66 8.98
C ALA A 182 0.82 2.94 10.34
N CYS A 183 0.83 1.60 10.33
CA CYS A 183 0.85 0.78 11.54
C CYS A 183 2.21 0.80 12.27
N ARG A 184 3.27 1.30 11.64
CA ARG A 184 4.65 1.24 12.14
C ARG A 184 5.06 2.35 13.13
N THR A 185 4.17 3.23 13.59
CA THR A 185 4.55 4.34 14.48
C THR A 185 4.77 3.89 15.94
N PRO A 186 5.66 4.57 16.69
CA PRO A 186 7.12 4.38 16.72
C PRO A 186 7.57 3.65 18.00
N GLU A 187 8.65 2.88 17.92
CA GLU A 187 9.37 2.44 19.12
C GLU A 187 9.99 3.65 19.84
N GLY A 188 9.56 3.92 21.08
CA GLY A 188 10.31 4.70 22.06
C GLY A 188 9.81 6.11 22.39
N GLY A 189 8.59 6.23 22.93
CA GLY A 189 8.20 7.32 23.83
C GLY A 189 7.87 6.74 25.19
N ASP A 190 8.76 6.94 26.17
CA ASP A 190 8.59 6.55 27.58
C ASP A 190 7.52 7.43 28.27
N GLY A 191 6.79 6.83 29.21
CA GLY A 191 6.06 7.55 30.25
C GLY A 191 4.55 7.28 30.34
N GLY A 192 4.15 6.28 31.13
CA GLY A 192 2.85 6.27 31.81
C GLY A 192 2.16 4.92 31.87
N GLN A 193 2.43 4.14 32.92
CA GLN A 193 1.56 3.07 33.36
C GLN A 193 0.18 3.64 33.71
N GLU A 194 -0.87 3.17 33.04
CA GLU A 194 -2.18 2.92 33.67
C GLU A 194 -2.73 1.58 33.16
N GLU A 195 -3.25 0.82 34.10
CA GLU A 195 -3.79 -0.54 33.99
C GLU A 195 -5.06 -0.64 33.11
N PRO A 196 -5.50 -1.87 32.75
CA PRO A 196 -6.14 -2.15 31.47
C PRO A 196 -7.62 -1.77 31.46
N GLN A 197 -7.96 -0.76 30.66
CA GLN A 197 -9.34 -0.57 30.23
C GLN A 197 -9.59 -1.48 29.02
N SER A 198 -10.38 -2.52 29.26
CA SER A 198 -10.93 -3.41 28.25
C SER A 198 -11.64 -2.59 27.16
N CYS A 199 -10.95 -2.34 26.04
CA CYS A 199 -11.60 -1.88 24.83
C CYS A 199 -12.52 -3.00 24.33
N PRO A 200 -13.84 -2.75 24.19
CA PRO A 200 -14.71 -3.73 23.56
C PRO A 200 -14.26 -3.87 22.12
N GLN A 201 -13.91 -5.10 21.72
CA GLN A 201 -13.63 -5.47 20.34
C GLN A 201 -14.87 -5.24 19.48
N THR A 202 -15.13 -4.02 19.06
CA THR A 202 -16.14 -3.74 18.03
C THR A 202 -15.51 -4.12 16.70
N SER A 203 -15.70 -5.38 16.34
CA SER A 203 -15.33 -5.94 15.04
C SER A 203 -15.80 -5.00 13.91
N ALA A 204 -14.89 -4.64 13.00
CA ALA A 204 -15.07 -3.63 11.94
C ALA A 204 -16.17 -3.95 10.89
N LEU A 205 -16.97 -4.99 11.12
CA LEU A 205 -18.06 -5.46 10.25
C LEU A 205 -19.44 -5.28 10.88
N GLN A 206 -19.52 -4.89 12.15
CA GLN A 206 -20.79 -4.66 12.84
C GLN A 206 -21.32 -3.25 12.50
N ARG A 207 -22.59 -3.19 12.08
CA ARG A 207 -23.31 -1.94 11.82
C ARG A 207 -24.49 -1.83 12.78
N PRO A 208 -24.88 -0.60 13.16
CA PRO A 208 -26.11 -0.39 13.92
C PRO A 208 -27.31 -0.88 13.11
N TYR A 209 -28.13 -1.74 13.72
CA TYR A 209 -29.30 -2.38 13.18
C TYR A 209 -30.44 -2.30 14.20
N ARG A 210 -31.55 -1.65 13.82
CA ARG A 210 -32.78 -1.64 14.60
C ARG A 210 -33.71 -2.75 14.13
N CYS A 211 -34.15 -3.61 15.04
CA CYS A 211 -35.11 -4.66 14.70
C CYS A 211 -36.55 -4.13 14.79
N ASP A 212 -37.33 -4.30 13.71
CA ASP A 212 -38.72 -3.82 13.66
C ASP A 212 -39.69 -4.61 14.54
N VAL A 213 -39.34 -5.85 14.91
CA VAL A 213 -40.19 -6.75 15.71
C VAL A 213 -40.02 -6.49 17.21
N CYS A 214 -38.77 -6.37 17.67
CA CYS A 214 -38.48 -6.15 19.09
C CYS A 214 -38.13 -4.70 19.43
N GLN A 215 -38.07 -3.80 18.44
CA GLN A 215 -37.83 -2.35 18.59
C GLN A 215 -36.53 -2.00 19.33
N ARG A 216 -35.54 -2.91 19.31
CA ARG A 216 -34.23 -2.73 19.95
C ARG A 216 -33.16 -2.46 18.91
N ASP A 217 -32.21 -1.61 19.30
CA ASP A 217 -31.03 -1.27 18.52
C ASP A 217 -29.88 -2.23 18.89
N PHE A 218 -29.26 -2.84 17.88
CA PHE A 218 -28.15 -3.79 18.02
C PHE A 218 -26.98 -3.36 17.12
N SER A 219 -25.76 -3.76 17.44
CA SER A 219 -24.63 -3.67 16.52
C SER A 219 -24.31 -5.06 16.01
N PHE A 220 -24.73 -5.36 14.77
CA PHE A 220 -24.64 -6.70 14.19
C PHE A 220 -23.94 -6.69 12.84
N THR A 221 -23.25 -7.77 12.54
CA THR A 221 -22.82 -8.10 11.18
C THR A 221 -24.03 -8.54 10.34
N PRO A 222 -23.96 -8.48 9.00
CA PRO A 222 -25.07 -8.90 8.13
C PRO A 222 -25.57 -10.33 8.39
N THR A 223 -24.68 -11.25 8.78
CA THR A 223 -25.04 -12.64 9.12
C THR A 223 -25.74 -12.76 10.48
N GLU A 224 -25.36 -11.94 11.46
CA GLU A 224 -26.03 -11.86 12.76
C GLU A 224 -27.43 -11.25 12.65
N ILE A 225 -27.63 -10.24 11.80
CA ILE A 225 -28.96 -9.69 11.50
C ILE A 225 -29.88 -10.79 10.94
N LEU A 226 -29.39 -11.60 10.00
CA LEU A 226 -30.15 -12.72 9.45
C LEU A 226 -30.50 -13.78 10.50
N ARG A 227 -29.56 -14.09 11.41
CA ARG A 227 -29.79 -15.05 12.51
C ARG A 227 -30.82 -14.50 13.50
N HIS A 228 -30.70 -13.24 13.88
CA HIS A 228 -31.65 -12.57 14.77
C HIS A 228 -33.07 -12.54 14.19
N ARG A 229 -33.21 -12.20 12.90
CA ARG A 229 -34.53 -12.22 12.23
C ARG A 229 -35.18 -13.61 12.19
N ARG A 230 -34.38 -14.69 12.16
CA ARG A 230 -34.91 -16.07 12.23
C ARG A 230 -35.41 -16.46 13.62
N GLN A 231 -34.96 -15.81 14.69
CA GLN A 231 -35.44 -16.07 16.05
C GLN A 231 -36.83 -15.47 16.32
N HIS A 232 -37.31 -14.59 15.43
CA HIS A 232 -38.66 -14.01 15.45
C HIS A 232 -39.63 -14.73 14.48
N ARG A 233 -39.21 -15.86 13.90
CA ARG A 233 -40.07 -16.79 13.14
C ARG A 233 -40.37 -18.00 14.00
#